data_AF-A0AAX3HT04-F1
#
_entry.id   AF-A0AAX3HT04-F1
#
_cell.length_a   1.000
_cell.length_b   1.000
_cell.length_c   1.000
_cell.angle_alpha   90.00
_cell.angle_beta   90.00
_cell.angle_gamma   90.00
#
_symmetry.space_group_name_H-M   'P 1'
#
loop_
_entity.id
_entity.type
_entity.pdbx_description
1 polymer ?
#
loop_
_entity_poly.entity_id
_entity_poly.type
_entity_poly.pdbx_seq_one_letter_code
_entity_poly.pdbx_strand_id
1 'polypeptide(L)'
;MGIFRVAKDTNYSIIHNTPLHDSNLSWRARGLLAYMLSLPDDWTFHISELSEHTKDSEKITASIVKELKEAGYLKRYPVQNSETGKISRWETVVYEVPTIDTENHPLENPPSGKTIEWETTQWKKGDY
;
A
#
# COMPACT_ATOMS: atom_id res chain seq x y z
N MET A 1 25.33 13.27 -12.45
CA MET A 1 24.24 12.47 -13.07
C MET A 1 23.18 13.44 -13.57
N GLY A 2 22.78 13.33 -14.84
CA GLY A 2 21.70 14.16 -15.40
C GLY A 2 20.36 13.45 -15.24
N ILE A 3 19.33 14.17 -14.80
CA ILE A 3 17.97 13.63 -14.65
C ILE A 3 17.08 14.40 -15.62
N PHE A 4 16.48 13.68 -16.58
CA PHE A 4 15.45 14.22 -17.43
C PHE A 4 14.09 13.90 -16.81
N ARG A 5 13.29 14.92 -16.54
CA ARG A 5 11.95 14.77 -15.94
C ARG A 5 10.91 15.09 -17.00
N VAL A 6 9.89 14.25 -17.09
CA VAL A 6 8.69 14.52 -17.90
C VAL A 6 7.83 15.57 -17.20
N ALA A 7 7.07 16.35 -17.98
CA ALA A 7 6.03 17.21 -17.43
C ALA A 7 4.96 16.33 -16.75
N LYS A 8 4.50 16.74 -15.57
CA LYS A 8 3.48 16.01 -14.81
C LYS A 8 2.10 16.48 -15.26
N ASP A 9 1.39 15.67 -16.04
CA ASP A 9 0.06 15.99 -16.60
C ASP A 9 -1.07 15.11 -16.06
N THR A 10 -1.19 13.85 -16.51
CA THR A 10 -2.32 12.96 -16.20
C THR A 10 -1.92 11.52 -15.94
N ASN A 11 -0.70 11.10 -16.29
CA ASN A 11 -0.24 9.71 -16.12
C ASN A 11 0.94 9.60 -15.15
N TYR A 12 0.78 10.13 -13.95
CA TYR A 12 1.76 10.01 -12.88
C TYR A 12 1.07 9.82 -11.53
N SER A 13 1.68 9.00 -10.69
CA SER A 13 1.26 8.82 -9.30
C SER A 13 2.14 9.67 -8.40
N ILE A 14 1.53 10.40 -7.48
CA ILE A 14 2.24 11.08 -6.40
C ILE A 14 2.22 10.13 -5.23
N ILE A 15 3.40 9.65 -4.84
CA ILE A 15 3.57 8.72 -3.72
C ILE A 15 4.58 9.33 -2.76
N HIS A 16 4.37 9.17 -1.45
CA HIS A 16 5.33 9.57 -0.44
C HIS A 16 6.71 8.90 -0.67
N ASN A 17 7.81 9.56 -0.30
CA ASN A 17 9.14 9.01 -0.54
C ASN A 17 9.55 7.90 0.43
N THR A 18 8.78 7.66 1.51
CA THR A 18 9.11 6.66 2.55
C THR A 18 9.35 5.27 1.97
N PRO A 19 8.44 4.68 1.16
CA PRO A 19 8.66 3.36 0.58
C PRO A 19 9.93 3.28 -0.27
N LEU A 20 10.26 4.35 -0.98
CA LEU A 20 11.41 4.40 -1.88
C LEU A 20 12.74 4.48 -1.12
N HIS A 21 12.74 4.95 0.13
CA HIS A 21 13.91 5.05 1.00
C HIS A 21 13.98 4.00 2.11
N ASP A 22 12.95 3.17 2.28
CA ASP A 22 12.90 2.19 3.37
C ASP A 22 13.89 1.04 3.18
N SER A 23 14.91 0.97 4.05
CA SER A 23 15.94 -0.08 4.05
C SER A 23 15.41 -1.48 4.37
N ASN A 24 14.24 -1.59 4.98
CA ASN A 24 13.61 -2.87 5.30
C ASN A 24 12.96 -3.51 4.07
N LEU A 25 12.73 -2.74 3.00
CA LEU A 25 12.16 -3.22 1.76
C LEU A 25 13.24 -3.53 0.72
N SER A 26 13.12 -4.72 0.13
CA SER A 26 13.79 -5.12 -1.09
C SER A 26 13.34 -4.24 -2.26
N TRP A 27 14.23 -4.05 -3.24
CA TRP A 27 13.90 -3.25 -4.44
C TRP A 27 12.68 -3.78 -5.20
N ARG A 28 12.45 -5.10 -5.18
CA ARG A 28 11.24 -5.70 -5.76
C ARG A 28 9.99 -5.30 -4.98
N ALA A 29 10.05 -5.34 -3.66
CA ALA A 29 8.95 -4.90 -2.80
C ALA A 29 8.61 -3.42 -3.00
N ARG A 30 9.62 -2.54 -3.09
CA ARG A 30 9.41 -1.12 -3.40
C ARG A 30 8.72 -0.91 -4.75
N GLY A 31 9.15 -1.65 -5.77
CA GLY A 31 8.55 -1.60 -7.11
C GLY A 31 7.10 -2.06 -7.11
N LEU A 32 6.80 -3.17 -6.43
CA LEU A 32 5.44 -3.68 -6.33
C LEU A 32 4.52 -2.73 -5.55
N LEU A 33 5.02 -2.17 -4.44
CA LEU A 33 4.28 -1.19 -3.64
C LEU A 33 3.99 0.08 -4.44
N ALA A 34 4.96 0.61 -5.19
CA ALA A 34 4.75 1.76 -6.05
C ALA A 34 3.71 1.47 -7.16
N TYR A 35 3.71 0.26 -7.72
CA TYR A 35 2.69 -0.17 -8.67
C TYR A 35 1.31 -0.23 -8.02
N MET A 36 1.19 -0.85 -6.85
CA MET A 36 -0.08 -0.91 -6.10
C MET A 36 -0.65 0.48 -5.81
N LEU A 37 0.20 1.44 -5.40
CA LEU A 37 -0.19 2.83 -5.12
C LEU A 37 -0.50 3.65 -6.38
N SER A 38 -0.19 3.14 -7.57
CA SER A 38 -0.57 3.77 -8.83
C SER A 38 -1.96 3.34 -9.33
N LEU A 39 -2.53 2.29 -8.74
CA LEU A 39 -3.84 1.78 -9.10
C LEU A 39 -4.96 2.60 -8.41
N PRO A 40 -6.20 2.54 -8.93
CA PRO A 40 -7.36 3.17 -8.30
C PRO A 40 -7.60 2.71 -6.85
N ASP A 41 -8.17 3.60 -6.02
CA ASP A 41 -8.43 3.34 -4.60
C ASP A 41 -9.39 2.15 -4.33
N ASP A 42 -10.27 1.84 -5.28
CA ASP A 42 -11.26 0.74 -5.20
C ASP A 42 -10.73 -0.61 -5.68
N TRP A 43 -9.42 -0.70 -5.94
CA TRP A 43 -8.81 -1.88 -6.52
C TRP A 43 -8.74 -3.06 -5.54
N THR A 44 -9.36 -4.18 -5.90
CA THR A 44 -9.24 -5.45 -5.18
C THR A 44 -8.41 -6.43 -6.01
N PHE A 45 -7.21 -6.81 -5.55
CA PHE A 45 -6.36 -7.77 -6.26
C PHE A 45 -6.30 -9.15 -5.58
N HIS A 46 -6.05 -10.15 -6.40
CA HIS A 46 -5.53 -11.45 -5.97
C HIS A 46 -4.02 -11.57 -6.26
N ILE A 47 -3.32 -12.41 -5.49
CA ILE A 47 -1.86 -12.63 -5.71
C ILE A 47 -1.59 -13.18 -7.11
N SER A 48 -2.48 -14.05 -7.62
CA SER A 48 -2.43 -14.58 -8.97
C SER A 48 -2.50 -13.47 -10.03
N GLU A 49 -3.41 -12.53 -9.88
CA GLU A 49 -3.59 -11.40 -10.80
C GLU A 49 -2.39 -10.44 -10.76
N LEU A 50 -1.88 -10.12 -9.56
CA LEU A 50 -0.62 -9.38 -9.43
C LEU A 50 0.53 -10.08 -10.15
N SER A 51 0.59 -11.41 -10.06
CA SER A 51 1.64 -12.19 -10.74
C SER A 51 1.56 -12.14 -12.26
N GLU A 52 0.38 -11.92 -12.83
CA GLU A 52 0.21 -11.73 -14.28
C GLU A 52 0.69 -10.36 -14.76
N HIS A 53 0.55 -9.34 -13.91
CA HIS A 53 1.05 -7.98 -14.19
C HIS A 53 2.56 -7.83 -13.97
N THR A 54 3.13 -8.65 -13.08
CA THR A 54 4.57 -8.71 -12.87
C THR A 54 5.21 -9.77 -13.76
N LYS A 55 6.51 -9.64 -14.08
CA LYS A 55 7.26 -10.75 -14.72
C LYS A 55 7.68 -11.83 -13.72
N ASP A 56 7.15 -11.79 -12.51
CA ASP A 56 7.51 -12.65 -11.40
C ASP A 56 6.48 -13.78 -11.23
N SER A 57 6.94 -14.97 -10.86
CA SER A 57 6.04 -16.09 -10.57
C SER A 57 5.18 -15.81 -9.33
N GLU A 58 4.00 -16.41 -9.24
CA GLU A 58 3.09 -16.27 -8.09
C GLU A 58 3.77 -16.49 -6.74
N LYS A 59 4.71 -17.44 -6.64
CA LYS A 59 5.47 -17.70 -5.41
C LYS A 59 6.36 -16.51 -5.01
N ILE A 60 6.96 -15.84 -5.99
CA ILE A 60 7.79 -14.65 -5.75
C ILE A 60 6.87 -13.49 -5.34
N THR A 61 5.78 -13.27 -6.05
CA THR A 61 4.79 -12.23 -5.71
C THR A 61 4.23 -12.43 -4.30
N ALA A 62 3.89 -13.67 -3.92
CA ALA A 62 3.46 -14.01 -2.57
C ALA A 62 4.53 -13.69 -1.51
N SER A 63 5.80 -13.95 -1.81
CA SER A 63 6.91 -13.60 -0.91
C SER A 63 7.06 -12.09 -0.75
N ILE A 64 6.92 -11.33 -1.84
CA ILE A 64 7.00 -9.87 -1.81
C ILE A 64 5.82 -9.28 -1.02
N VAL A 65 4.61 -9.78 -1.24
CA VAL A 65 3.41 -9.36 -0.49
C VAL A 65 3.58 -9.64 1.01
N LYS A 66 4.18 -10.79 1.36
CA LYS A 66 4.51 -11.11 2.75
C LYS A 66 5.49 -10.11 3.36
N GLU A 67 6.56 -9.79 2.63
CA GLU A 67 7.57 -8.80 3.06
C GLU A 67 6.93 -7.42 3.30
N LEU A 68 6.07 -6.96 2.39
CA LEU A 68 5.36 -5.69 2.55
C LEU A 68 4.39 -5.67 3.73
N LYS A 69 3.74 -6.80 4.02
CA LYS A 69 2.90 -6.95 5.20
C LYS A 69 3.72 -6.89 6.49
N GLU A 70 4.86 -7.58 6.54
CA GLU A 70 5.76 -7.57 7.69
C GLU A 70 6.35 -6.18 7.95
N ALA A 71 6.62 -5.41 6.88
CA ALA A 71 7.06 -4.03 6.96
C ALA A 71 5.93 -3.02 7.25
N GLY A 72 4.68 -3.46 7.39
CA GLY A 72 3.55 -2.60 7.79
C GLY A 72 2.92 -1.77 6.65
N TYR A 73 3.27 -2.05 5.39
CA TYR A 73 2.72 -1.37 4.21
C TYR A 73 1.43 -2.01 3.70
N LEU A 74 1.17 -3.27 4.05
CA LEU A 74 -0.05 -3.97 3.66
C LEU A 74 -0.80 -4.50 4.88
N LYS A 75 -2.12 -4.29 4.89
CA LYS A 75 -3.04 -4.91 5.85
C LYS A 75 -4.19 -5.59 5.16
N ARG A 76 -4.69 -6.68 5.74
CA ARG A 76 -5.78 -7.46 5.15
C ARG A 76 -6.93 -7.53 6.13
N TYR A 77 -8.04 -6.94 5.75
CA TYR A 77 -9.20 -6.79 6.62
C TYR A 77 -10.34 -7.68 6.17
N PRO A 78 -10.98 -8.40 7.10
CA PRO A 78 -12.23 -9.08 6.82
C PRO A 78 -13.34 -8.03 6.76
N VAL A 79 -14.00 -7.92 5.62
CA VAL A 79 -15.20 -7.09 5.46
C VAL A 79 -16.39 -7.92 5.90
N GLN A 80 -17.07 -7.44 6.94
CA GLN A 80 -18.29 -8.07 7.45
C GLN A 80 -19.50 -7.53 6.69
N ASN A 81 -20.43 -8.40 6.36
CA ASN A 81 -21.73 -8.01 5.84
C ASN A 81 -22.55 -7.40 6.98
N SER A 82 -22.95 -6.14 6.83
CA SER A 82 -23.64 -5.35 7.85
C SER A 82 -24.99 -5.93 8.30
N GLU A 83 -25.65 -6.74 7.46
CA GLU A 83 -26.93 -7.37 7.80
C GLU A 83 -26.76 -8.72 8.51
N THR A 84 -25.69 -9.45 8.22
CA THR A 84 -25.53 -10.85 8.69
C THR A 84 -24.40 -11.03 9.70
N GLY A 85 -23.54 -10.02 9.89
CA GLY A 85 -22.34 -10.10 10.72
C GLY A 85 -21.30 -11.12 10.22
N LYS A 86 -21.51 -11.72 9.05
CA LYS A 86 -20.61 -12.73 8.46
C LYS A 86 -19.55 -12.05 7.63
N ILE A 87 -18.33 -12.60 7.67
CA ILE A 87 -17.24 -12.18 6.79
C ILE A 87 -17.66 -12.51 5.34
N SER A 88 -17.79 -11.48 4.51
CA SER A 88 -18.20 -11.60 3.12
C SER A 88 -17.00 -11.70 2.19
N ARG A 89 -16.02 -10.80 2.37
CA ARG A 89 -14.80 -10.74 1.54
C ARG A 89 -13.61 -10.25 2.36
N TRP A 90 -12.43 -10.41 1.79
CA TRP A 90 -11.20 -9.84 2.34
C TRP A 90 -10.75 -8.68 1.47
N GLU A 91 -10.49 -7.54 2.08
CA GLU A 91 -9.91 -6.38 1.40
C GLU A 91 -8.46 -6.18 1.85
N THR A 92 -7.63 -5.71 0.93
CA THR A 92 -6.24 -5.39 1.20
C THR A 92 -6.07 -3.88 1.12
N VAL A 93 -5.58 -3.28 2.20
CA VAL A 93 -5.29 -1.85 2.26
C VAL A 93 -3.79 -1.67 2.16
N VAL A 94 -3.38 -0.76 1.28
CA VAL A 94 -1.99 -0.42 1.01
C VAL A 94 -1.73 0.96 1.58
N TYR A 95 -0.62 1.11 2.30
CA TYR A 95 -0.23 2.37 2.94
C TYR A 95 1.03 2.92 2.29
N GLU A 96 1.12 4.24 2.13
CA GLU A 96 2.37 4.90 1.70
C GLU A 96 3.40 5.04 2.83
N VAL A 97 2.92 5.09 4.08
CA VAL A 97 3.75 5.17 5.28
C VAL A 97 3.46 3.91 6.11
N PRO A 98 4.50 3.18 6.55
CA PRO A 98 4.29 1.92 7.24
C PRO A 98 3.53 2.16 8.55
N THR A 99 2.57 1.29 8.82
CA THR A 99 1.79 1.34 10.07
C THR A 99 2.33 0.28 11.04
N ILE A 100 2.48 0.66 12.30
CA ILE A 100 3.13 -0.17 13.32
C ILE A 100 2.19 -1.29 13.82
N ASP A 101 0.87 -1.09 13.66
CA ASP A 101 -0.11 -2.06 14.16
C ASP A 101 -0.16 -3.28 13.25
N THR A 102 0.36 -4.42 13.70
CA THR A 102 0.34 -5.67 12.93
C THR A 102 -1.04 -6.37 12.97
N GLU A 103 -2.00 -5.81 13.70
CA GLU A 103 -3.32 -6.41 13.94
C GLU A 103 -4.33 -6.07 12.83
N ASN A 104 -5.04 -7.10 12.35
CA ASN A 104 -6.10 -6.96 11.35
C ASN A 104 -7.44 -6.74 12.06
N HIS A 105 -7.79 -5.48 12.35
CA HIS A 105 -9.10 -5.15 12.91
C HIS A 105 -10.18 -5.10 11.82
N PRO A 106 -11.36 -5.72 12.01
CA PRO A 106 -12.44 -5.66 11.03
C PRO A 106 -12.76 -4.21 10.63
N LEU A 107 -12.83 -3.95 9.33
CA LEU A 107 -13.30 -2.65 8.84
C LEU A 107 -14.83 -2.69 8.73
N GLU A 108 -15.51 -1.81 9.47
CA GLU A 108 -16.96 -1.62 9.32
C GLU A 108 -17.31 -0.85 8.03
N ASN A 109 -16.36 -0.08 7.49
CA ASN A 109 -16.48 0.64 6.22
C ASN A 109 -15.15 0.55 5.45
N PRO A 110 -15.16 0.26 4.13
CA PRO A 110 -13.94 0.33 3.32
C PRO A 110 -13.36 1.76 3.36
N PRO A 111 -12.04 1.96 3.30
CA PRO A 111 -11.44 3.28 3.16
C PRO A 111 -11.72 3.79 1.74
N SER A 112 -12.97 4.13 1.46
CA SER A 112 -13.36 4.75 0.20
C SER A 112 -12.98 6.23 0.26
N GLY A 113 -11.93 6.59 -0.45
CA GLY A 113 -11.69 7.94 -0.97
C GLY A 113 -11.49 9.08 0.04
N LYS A 114 -11.28 8.79 1.33
CA LYS A 114 -10.83 9.82 2.29
C LYS A 114 -9.32 9.72 2.42
N THR A 115 -8.64 10.67 1.79
CA THR A 115 -7.32 11.12 2.21
C THR A 115 -7.35 11.26 3.73
N ILE A 116 -6.66 10.37 4.43
CA ILE A 116 -6.44 10.52 5.86
C ILE A 116 -5.57 11.77 5.97
N GLU A 117 -6.19 12.92 6.22
CA GLU A 117 -5.52 14.17 6.52
C GLU A 117 -4.77 13.91 7.81
N TRP A 118 -3.50 13.50 7.69
CA TRP A 118 -2.64 13.26 8.83
C TRP A 118 -2.53 14.60 9.53
N GLU A 119 -3.16 14.70 10.69
CA GLU A 119 -2.91 15.82 11.58
C GLU A 119 -1.40 15.87 11.78
N THR A 120 -0.82 16.99 11.35
CA THR A 120 0.60 17.26 11.42
C THR A 120 1.04 17.11 12.86
N THR A 121 1.50 15.90 13.21
CA THR A 121 2.18 15.66 14.47
C THR A 121 3.43 16.51 14.40
N GLN A 122 3.29 17.62 15.11
CA GLN A 122 4.20 18.73 15.30
C GLN A 122 5.65 18.22 15.41
N TRP A 123 6.39 18.25 14.31
CA TRP A 123 7.84 18.32 14.40
C TRP A 123 8.15 19.70 14.98
N LYS A 124 8.34 19.72 16.31
CA LYS A 124 8.91 20.85 17.03
C LYS A 124 10.17 21.28 16.28
N LYS A 125 10.10 22.49 15.75
CA LYS A 125 11.21 23.29 15.25
C LYS A 125 12.34 23.23 16.28
N GLY A 126 13.39 22.49 15.97
CA GLY A 126 14.53 22.27 16.86
C GLY A 126 15.72 21.72 16.07
N ASP A 127 16.62 22.66 15.76
CA ASP A 127 18.04 22.46 15.43
C ASP A 127 18.38 21.69 14.14
N TYR A 128 18.61 22.44 13.05
CA TYR A 128 19.92 22.67 12.40
C TYR A 128 19.81 23.83 11.39
#